data_AF-A0A959T9M6-F1
#
_entry.id   AF-A0A959T9M6-F1
#
_cell.length_a   1.000
_cell.length_b   1.000
_cell.length_c   1.000
_cell.angle_alpha   90.00
_cell.angle_beta   90.00
_cell.angle_gamma   90.00
#
_symmetry.space_group_name_H-M   'P 1'
#
loop_
_entity.id
_entity.type
_entity.pdbx_description
1 polymer ?
#
loop_
_entity_poly.entity_id
_entity_poly.type
_entity_poly.pdbx_seq_one_letter_code
_entity_poly.pdbx_strand_id
1 'polypeptide(L)'
;YFVIEEKHNQIELTEKGLDLISGDVNDAQFFIMPDVGGTIAEIEKSEASLEEKARRKDELLREFGIKSERIHTVNQLIRAYALFEKDVEYVVMDSKVKIV
;
A
#
# COMPACT_ATOMS: atom_id res chain seq x y z
N TYR A 1 15.56 -7.59 -2.64
CA TYR A 1 14.55 -6.56 -2.94
C TYR A 1 13.22 -6.89 -2.27
N PHE A 2 12.77 -8.14 -2.29
CA PHE A 2 11.72 -8.67 -1.42
C PHE A 2 12.10 -10.08 -0.95
N VAL A 3 11.43 -10.60 0.06
CA VAL A 3 11.56 -11.96 0.59
C VAL A 3 10.24 -12.69 0.35
N ILE A 4 10.32 -13.97 0.00
CA ILE A 4 9.16 -14.86 -0.15
C ILE A 4 9.13 -15.80 1.05
N GLU A 5 7.97 -15.88 1.70
CA GLU A 5 7.69 -16.81 2.77
C GLU A 5 6.69 -17.83 2.23
N GLU A 6 7.22 -18.94 1.70
CA GLU A 6 6.44 -19.95 0.96
C GLU A 6 5.43 -20.68 1.84
N LYS A 7 5.69 -20.79 3.14
CA LYS A 7 4.81 -21.50 4.08
C LYS A 7 3.48 -20.78 4.28
N HIS A 8 3.47 -19.45 4.30
CA HIS A 8 2.27 -18.64 4.42
C HIS A 8 1.88 -17.96 3.10
N ASN A 9 2.62 -18.24 2.01
CA ASN A 9 2.41 -17.65 0.69
C ASN A 9 2.44 -16.10 0.74
N GLN A 10 3.42 -15.56 1.45
CA GLN A 10 3.57 -14.12 1.69
C GLN A 10 4.82 -13.57 1.02
N ILE A 11 4.76 -12.28 0.68
CA ILE A 11 5.93 -11.50 0.25
C ILE A 11 6.13 -10.34 1.21
N GLU A 12 7.38 -10.04 1.50
CA GLU A 12 7.77 -8.87 2.29
C GLU A 12 8.80 -8.04 1.53
N LEU A 13 8.50 -6.76 1.31
CA LEU A 13 9.44 -5.83 0.68
C LEU A 13 10.58 -5.50 1.65
N THR A 14 11.83 -5.62 1.18
CA THR A 14 13.00 -5.15 1.93
C THR A 14 13.15 -3.64 1.76
N GLU A 15 13.90 -2.98 2.66
CA GLU A 15 14.23 -1.54 2.54
C GLU A 15 14.76 -1.17 1.14
N LYS A 16 15.68 -1.97 0.60
CA LYS A 16 16.21 -1.76 -0.76
C LYS A 16 15.14 -1.82 -1.85
N GLY A 17 14.09 -2.62 -1.66
CA GLY A 17 12.94 -2.69 -2.57
C GLY A 17 12.04 -1.46 -2.46
N LEU A 18 11.82 -0.98 -1.24
CA LEU A 18 11.09 0.26 -0.99
C LEU A 18 11.81 1.46 -1.60
N ASP A 19 13.13 1.56 -1.40
CA ASP A 19 13.96 2.63 -1.95
C ASP A 19 13.96 2.63 -3.48
N LEU A 20 14.10 1.45 -4.09
CA LEU A 20 14.08 1.30 -5.55
C LEU A 20 12.76 1.81 -6.13
N ILE A 21 11.63 1.30 -5.62
CA ILE A 21 10.31 1.68 -6.14
C ILE A 21 10.03 3.16 -5.89
N SER A 22 10.34 3.67 -4.68
CA SER A 22 10.17 5.09 -4.33
C SER A 22 11.00 6.02 -5.22
N GLY A 23 12.22 5.58 -5.57
CA GLY A 23 13.09 6.28 -6.51
C GLY A 23 12.52 6.30 -7.93
N ASP A 24 12.06 5.17 -8.45
CA ASP A 24 11.50 5.06 -9.80
C ASP A 24 10.24 5.92 -9.99
N VAL A 25 9.41 6.03 -8.94
CA VAL A 25 8.20 6.88 -8.95
C VAL A 25 8.46 8.31 -8.50
N ASN A 26 9.70 8.68 -8.15
CA ASN A 26 10.09 9.99 -7.61
C ASN A 26 9.25 10.47 -6.42
N ASP A 27 8.83 9.55 -5.54
CA ASP A 27 8.06 9.84 -4.32
C ASP A 27 8.71 9.13 -3.13
N ALA A 28 9.58 9.83 -2.40
CA ALA A 28 10.23 9.28 -1.20
C ALA A 28 9.24 8.95 -0.07
N GLN A 29 8.01 9.48 -0.14
CA GLN A 29 6.94 9.18 0.81
C GLN A 29 5.97 8.12 0.27
N PHE A 30 6.34 7.39 -0.79
CA PHE A 30 5.44 6.49 -1.47
C PHE A 30 4.88 5.41 -0.53
N PHE A 31 5.77 4.80 0.26
CA PHE A 31 5.46 3.76 1.26
C PHE A 31 5.35 4.29 2.70
N ILE A 32 5.48 5.60 2.90
CA ILE A 32 5.39 6.21 4.23
C ILE A 32 3.93 6.57 4.51
N MET A 33 3.38 5.91 5.54
CA MET A 33 2.03 6.18 6.04
C MET A 33 2.04 7.36 7.02
N PRO A 34 1.04 8.26 6.95
CA PRO A 34 0.91 9.32 7.94
C PRO A 34 0.55 8.72 9.32
N ASP A 35 1.07 9.32 10.39
CA ASP A 35 0.61 9.02 11.75
C ASP A 35 -0.79 9.62 11.95
N VAL A 36 -1.81 8.82 11.63
CA VAL A 36 -3.21 9.25 11.74
C VAL A 36 -3.57 9.57 13.20
N GLY A 37 -3.10 8.76 14.15
CA GLY A 37 -3.43 8.93 15.57
C GLY A 37 -2.84 10.22 16.13
N GLY A 38 -1.55 10.45 15.89
CA GLY A 38 -0.85 11.67 16.29
C GLY A 38 -1.47 12.92 15.64
N THR A 39 -1.67 12.88 14.32
CA THR A 39 -2.22 14.03 13.58
C THR A 39 -3.65 14.35 14.00
N ILE A 40 -4.51 13.36 14.26
CA ILE A 40 -5.85 13.60 14.81
C ILE A 40 -5.76 14.26 16.19
N ALA A 41 -4.86 13.81 17.07
CA ALA A 41 -4.68 14.40 18.39
C ALA A 41 -4.21 15.85 18.32
N GLU A 42 -3.35 16.19 17.35
CA GLU A 42 -2.93 17.58 17.09
C GLU A 42 -4.07 18.44 16.56
N ILE A 43 -4.88 17.92 15.62
CA ILE A 43 -6.07 18.61 15.11
C ILE A 43 -7.05 18.91 16.26
N GLU A 44 -7.28 17.95 17.15
CA GLU A 44 -8.17 18.12 18.30
C GLU A 44 -7.68 19.20 19.27
N LYS A 45 -6.37 19.29 19.51
CA LYS A 45 -5.75 20.30 20.39
C LYS A 45 -5.67 21.69 19.77
N SER A 46 -5.90 21.83 18.45
CA SER A 46 -5.82 23.13 17.79
C SER A 46 -6.96 24.06 18.19
N GLU A 47 -6.73 25.37 18.09
CA GLU A 47 -7.74 26.42 18.31
C GLU A 47 -8.68 26.61 17.10
N ALA A 48 -8.66 25.68 16.14
CA ALA A 48 -9.51 25.74 14.94
C ALA A 48 -11.00 25.52 15.29
N SER A 49 -11.90 26.03 14.44
CA SER A 49 -13.33 25.76 14.57
C SER A 49 -13.63 24.26 14.42
N LEU A 50 -14.76 23.80 14.95
CA LEU A 50 -15.20 22.41 14.81
C LEU A 50 -15.31 21.98 13.34
N GLU A 51 -15.79 22.89 12.48
CA GLU A 51 -15.90 22.66 11.04
C GLU A 51 -14.51 22.47 10.40
N GLU A 52 -13.55 23.31 10.76
CA GLU A 52 -12.19 23.21 10.24
C GLU A 52 -11.48 21.95 10.74
N LYS A 53 -11.70 21.56 12.00
CA LYS A 53 -11.20 20.29 12.55
C LYS A 53 -11.77 19.09 11.80
N ALA A 54 -13.08 19.08 11.55
CA ALA A 54 -13.74 18.01 10.80
C ALA A 54 -13.15 17.89 9.38
N ARG A 55 -13.02 19.03 8.67
CA ARG A 55 -12.43 19.07 7.33
C ARG A 55 -11.02 18.49 7.29
N ARG A 56 -10.15 18.87 8.24
CA ARG A 56 -8.77 18.36 8.31
C ARG A 56 -8.70 16.86 8.61
N LYS A 57 -9.58 16.35 9.47
CA LYS A 57 -9.66 14.90 9.73
C LYS A 57 -10.10 14.13 8.49
N ASP A 58 -11.11 14.63 7.77
CA ASP A 58 -11.58 13.97 6.55
C ASP A 58 -10.49 13.94 5.47
N GLU A 59 -9.73 15.04 5.33
CA GLU A 59 -8.60 15.10 4.43
C GLU A 59 -7.49 14.10 4.81
N LEU A 60 -7.11 14.06 6.08
CA LEU A 60 -6.13 13.11 6.60
C LEU A 60 -6.55 11.65 6.35
N LEU A 61 -7.81 11.31 6.64
CA LEU A 61 -8.33 9.96 6.44
C LEU A 61 -8.40 9.59 4.96
N ARG A 62 -8.75 10.54 4.09
CA ARG A 62 -8.74 10.35 2.64
C ARG A 62 -7.32 10.09 2.13
N GLU A 63 -6.33 10.89 2.54
CA GLU A 63 -4.93 10.69 2.15
C GLU A 63 -4.38 9.36 2.66
N PHE A 64 -4.67 9.01 3.91
CA PHE A 64 -4.34 7.71 4.48
C PHE A 64 -4.94 6.57 3.65
N GLY A 65 -6.23 6.65 3.30
CA GLY A 65 -6.91 5.64 2.51
C GLY A 65 -6.28 5.44 1.13
N ILE A 66 -6.01 6.54 0.41
CA ILE A 66 -5.37 6.49 -0.91
C ILE A 66 -3.98 5.86 -0.82
N LYS A 67 -3.15 6.27 0.16
CA LYS A 67 -1.80 5.70 0.34
C LYS A 67 -1.86 4.22 0.72
N SER A 68 -2.73 3.85 1.65
CA SER A 68 -2.90 2.46 2.09
C SER A 68 -3.30 1.55 0.93
N GLU A 69 -4.27 1.97 0.11
CA GLU A 69 -4.74 1.18 -1.03
C GLU A 69 -3.65 1.02 -2.10
N ARG A 70 -2.86 2.07 -2.32
CA ARG A 70 -1.72 2.04 -3.24
C ARG A 70 -0.65 1.04 -2.78
N ILE A 71 -0.27 1.08 -1.49
CA ILE A 71 0.69 0.12 -0.92
C ILE A 71 0.15 -1.31 -1.01
N HIS A 72 -1.13 -1.49 -0.68
CA HIS A 72 -1.79 -2.79 -0.81
C HIS A 72 -1.71 -3.30 -2.24
N THR A 73 -2.07 -2.48 -3.23
CA THR A 73 -2.01 -2.82 -4.65
C THR A 73 -0.61 -3.25 -5.09
N VAL A 74 0.44 -2.52 -4.71
CA VAL A 74 1.82 -2.87 -5.05
C VAL A 74 2.23 -4.22 -4.44
N ASN A 75 1.91 -4.46 -3.17
CA ASN A 75 2.18 -5.74 -2.53
C ASN A 75 1.45 -6.90 -3.23
N GLN A 76 0.21 -6.68 -3.65
CA GLN A 76 -0.57 -7.68 -4.38
C GLN A 76 0.04 -7.98 -5.76
N LEU A 77 0.55 -6.97 -6.46
CA LEU A 77 1.23 -7.15 -7.75
C LEU A 77 2.55 -7.94 -7.60
N ILE A 78 3.35 -7.62 -6.58
CA ILE A 78 4.58 -8.36 -6.30
C ILE A 78 4.27 -9.80 -5.91
N ARG A 79 3.25 -10.02 -5.07
CA ARG A 79 2.79 -11.36 -4.71
C ARG A 79 2.31 -12.13 -5.93
N ALA A 80 1.51 -11.52 -6.79
CA ALA A 80 1.04 -12.14 -8.03
C ALA A 80 2.21 -12.52 -8.95
N TYR A 81 3.20 -11.65 -9.08
CA TYR A 81 4.38 -11.93 -9.90
C TYR A 81 5.27 -13.04 -9.33
N ALA A 82 5.42 -13.09 -8.00
CA ALA A 82 6.36 -13.99 -7.35
C ALA A 82 5.79 -15.36 -6.98
N LEU A 83 4.47 -15.46 -6.76
CA LEU A 83 3.80 -16.66 -6.22
C LEU A 83 2.74 -17.25 -7.16
N PHE A 84 2.58 -16.69 -8.36
CA PHE A 84 1.65 -17.23 -9.35
C PHE A 84 2.38 -17.38 -10.69
N GLU A 85 2.91 -18.56 -10.92
CA GLU A 85 3.51 -19.03 -12.14
C GLU A 85 2.43 -19.49 -13.12
N LYS A 86 2.54 -18.97 -14.33
CA LYS A 86 1.66 -19.30 -15.43
C LYS A 86 1.81 -20.79 -15.78
N ASP A 87 0.69 -21.44 -16.06
CA ASP A 87 0.58 -22.86 -16.41
C ASP A 87 0.87 -23.84 -15.24
N VAL A 88 1.09 -23.31 -14.03
CA VAL A 88 1.16 -24.07 -12.76
C VAL A 88 0.04 -23.65 -11.82
N GLU A 89 0.02 -22.37 -11.44
CA GLU A 89 -0.93 -21.81 -10.45
C GLU A 89 -2.10 -21.08 -11.11
N TYR A 90 -1.94 -20.64 -12.37
CA TYR A 90 -3.04 -20.10 -13.16
C TYR A 90 -2.86 -20.34 -14.67
N VAL A 91 -3.97 -20.41 -15.39
CA VAL A 91 -4.01 -20.51 -16.86
C VAL A 91 -4.86 -19.39 -17.45
N VAL A 92 -4.52 -18.95 -18.66
CA VAL A 92 -5.30 -17.95 -19.41
C VAL A 92 -6.05 -18.66 -20.53
N MET A 93 -7.39 -18.66 -20.47
CA MET A 93 -8.26 -19.24 -21.49
C MET A 93 -9.35 -18.24 -21.86
N ASP A 94 -9.60 -18.06 -23.16
CA ASP A 94 -10.58 -17.08 -23.67
C ASP A 94 -10.40 -15.66 -23.13
N SER A 95 -9.15 -15.23 -22.96
CA SER A 95 -8.78 -13.96 -22.30
C SER A 95 -9.25 -13.83 -20.84
N LYS A 96 -9.60 -14.94 -20.18
CA LYS A 96 -9.95 -15.01 -18.76
C LYS A 96 -8.86 -15.76 -17.99
N VAL A 97 -8.54 -15.26 -16.81
CA VAL A 97 -7.64 -15.92 -15.85
C VAL A 97 -8.45 -16.98 -15.11
N LYS A 98 -8.00 -18.24 -15.12
CA LYS A 98 -8.50 -19.31 -14.24
C LYS A 98 -7.38 -19.74 -13.30
N ILE A 99 -7.68 -19.80 -12.01
CA ILE A 99 -6.80 -20.37 -10.99
C ILE A 99 -6.95 -21.89 -11.05
N VAL A 100 -5.84 -22.62 -11.03
CA VAL A 100 -5.79 -24.10 -11.12
C VAL A 100 -5.92 -24.71 -9.73
#